data_AF-A0A7U9X312-F1
#
_entry.id   AF-A0A7U9X312-F1
#
_cell.length_a   1.000
_cell.length_b   1.000
_cell.length_c   1.000
_cell.angle_alpha   90.00
_cell.angle_beta   90.00
_cell.angle_gamma   90.00
#
_symmetry.space_group_name_H-M   'P 1'
#
loop_
_entity.id
_entity.type
_entity.pdbx_description
1 polymer ?
#
loop_
_entity_poly.entity_id
_entity_poly.type
_entity_poly.pdbx_seq_one_letter_code
_entity_poly.pdbx_strand_id
1 'polypeptide(L)'
;MKKLLLFPYHPDIELLAEKSDMLQGVSIAGVHSFREDLAAVAAVNETLGCTGNFTEMLAQCDTVLLLDDYRNSEMKKYYDVMQEALGAGKQVMITPGMAHKLDLSGYRGQYAVLSHMPEESSANTGTQVGSEQKKHIIESPVAAVFGMGKNCCKFENQILLKSVLDREGYALVWVSSNPLGALFGAYTMPDFLFDGHLAFEEKVIRFNRFLYGLSVSHAPDLFVIGVPEGISEFSVHEYNHFAEYPLVIGSAVSVDSAVLCTYFMPKLDMAGMAGMALHCRERFGFPVQMASVGRTAFVQQSEDKQIAYLYLKEEYLRKHYETCPDQPDVYAGVWETEKIQAAIRKTVGRLEGNPDAI
;
A
#
# COMPACT_ATOMS: atom_id res chain seq x y z
N MET A 1 18.29 -4.85 15.36
CA MET A 1 17.56 -4.05 14.36
C MET A 1 18.42 -3.98 13.12
N LYS A 2 17.86 -4.35 11.96
CA LYS A 2 18.58 -4.47 10.69
C LYS A 2 18.56 -3.12 9.94
N LYS A 3 19.71 -2.64 9.48
CA LYS A 3 19.84 -1.35 8.78
C LYS A 3 19.64 -1.49 7.27
N LEU A 4 18.69 -0.76 6.71
CA LEU A 4 18.33 -0.76 5.29
C LEU A 4 18.87 0.49 4.58
N LEU A 5 19.58 0.29 3.47
CA LEU A 5 19.84 1.34 2.47
C LEU A 5 18.81 1.20 1.35
N LEU A 6 18.07 2.26 1.06
CA LEU A 6 17.01 2.23 0.05
C LEU A 6 17.52 2.72 -1.31
N PHE A 7 17.16 2.05 -2.39
CA PHE A 7 17.45 2.47 -3.75
C PHE A 7 16.36 2.01 -4.74
N PRO A 8 15.97 2.81 -5.74
CA PRO A 8 16.21 4.24 -5.83
C PRO A 8 15.30 5.01 -4.87
N TYR A 9 15.25 6.32 -5.01
CA TYR A 9 14.19 7.13 -4.42
C TYR A 9 12.83 6.67 -4.96
N HIS A 10 11.83 6.65 -4.09
CA HIS A 10 10.42 6.46 -4.41
C HIS A 10 9.61 7.42 -3.52
N PRO A 11 8.52 8.04 -3.98
CA PRO A 11 7.74 8.99 -3.18
C PRO A 11 7.29 8.46 -1.81
N ASP A 12 6.95 7.17 -1.73
CA ASP A 12 6.60 6.53 -0.44
C ASP A 12 7.74 6.54 0.60
N ILE A 13 8.99 6.75 0.19
CA ILE A 13 10.11 6.82 1.14
C ILE A 13 9.98 8.02 2.08
N GLU A 14 9.38 9.13 1.62
CA GLU A 14 9.12 10.28 2.50
C GLU A 14 8.26 9.84 3.70
N LEU A 15 7.22 9.03 3.44
CA LEU A 15 6.37 8.46 4.48
C LEU A 15 7.13 7.47 5.38
N LEU A 16 8.02 6.65 4.81
CA LEU A 16 8.87 5.74 5.61
C LEU A 16 9.82 6.51 6.54
N ALA A 17 10.38 7.64 6.09
CA ALA A 17 11.23 8.49 6.91
C ALA A 17 10.41 9.16 8.03
N GLU A 18 9.23 9.70 7.70
CA GLU A 18 8.32 10.34 8.65
C GLU A 18 7.81 9.37 9.73
N LYS A 19 7.54 8.11 9.36
CA LYS A 19 7.00 7.06 10.24
C LYS A 19 8.06 6.02 10.63
N SER A 20 9.32 6.42 10.67
CA SER A 20 10.45 5.52 10.92
C SER A 20 10.41 4.86 12.31
N ASP A 21 9.75 5.49 13.27
CA ASP A 21 9.48 4.96 14.62
C ASP A 21 8.50 3.78 14.64
N MET A 22 7.67 3.64 13.59
CA MET A 22 6.71 2.53 13.44
C MET A 22 7.29 1.31 12.73
N LEU A 23 8.52 1.39 12.21
CA LEU A 23 9.15 0.27 11.49
C LEU A 23 9.46 -0.89 12.45
N GLN A 24 9.21 -2.12 11.99
CA GLN A 24 9.37 -3.33 12.80
C GLN A 24 10.69 -4.05 12.46
N GLY A 25 11.59 -4.13 13.44
CA GLY A 25 12.84 -4.90 13.32
C GLY A 25 13.89 -4.28 12.40
N VAL A 26 13.60 -3.14 11.76
CA VAL A 26 14.46 -2.47 10.79
C VAL A 26 14.61 -0.97 11.09
N SER A 27 15.68 -0.38 10.59
CA SER A 27 15.90 1.08 10.56
C SER A 27 16.50 1.49 9.22
N ILE A 28 16.33 2.74 8.81
CA ILE A 28 16.83 3.24 7.53
C ILE A 28 18.21 3.89 7.73
N ALA A 29 19.22 3.39 7.02
CA ALA A 29 20.58 3.96 6.98
C ALA A 29 20.67 5.19 6.07
N GLY A 30 19.79 5.26 5.08
CA GLY A 30 19.63 6.38 4.17
C GLY A 30 19.09 5.92 2.82
N VAL A 31 19.07 6.86 1.87
CA VAL A 31 18.52 6.67 0.53
C VAL A 31 19.57 7.06 -0.50
N HIS A 32 19.75 6.21 -1.49
CA HIS A 32 20.51 6.51 -2.70
C HIS A 32 19.57 6.48 -3.91
N SER A 33 19.82 7.33 -4.90
CA SER A 33 19.00 7.34 -6.12
C SER A 33 19.80 7.81 -7.34
N PHE A 34 19.11 7.90 -8.47
CA PHE A 34 19.51 8.58 -9.69
C PHE A 34 19.74 10.09 -9.46
N ARG A 35 20.41 10.75 -10.40
CA ARG A 35 20.82 12.16 -10.27
C ARG A 35 19.62 13.10 -10.26
N GLU A 36 18.55 12.68 -10.92
CA GLU A 36 17.27 13.34 -11.09
C GLU A 36 16.54 13.54 -9.75
N ASP A 37 16.89 12.74 -8.73
CA ASP A 37 16.23 12.75 -7.41
C ASP A 37 17.08 13.38 -6.31
N LEU A 38 18.25 13.95 -6.62
CA LEU A 38 19.20 14.41 -5.59
C LEU A 38 18.57 15.37 -4.57
N ALA A 39 17.68 16.27 -5.01
CA ALA A 39 17.00 17.21 -4.11
C ALA A 39 16.03 16.50 -3.15
N ALA A 40 15.25 15.54 -3.65
CA ALA A 40 14.32 14.77 -2.82
C ALA A 40 15.08 13.83 -1.85
N VAL A 41 16.11 13.16 -2.35
CA VAL A 41 17.00 12.31 -1.55
C VAL A 41 17.68 13.09 -0.44
N ALA A 42 18.15 14.31 -0.71
CA ALA A 42 18.78 15.15 0.30
C ALA A 42 17.80 15.49 1.44
N ALA A 43 16.57 15.89 1.12
CA ALA A 43 15.54 16.20 2.13
C ALA A 43 15.16 14.98 2.98
N VAL A 44 15.04 13.81 2.36
CA VAL A 44 14.78 12.56 3.08
C VAL A 44 15.96 12.16 3.96
N ASN A 45 17.19 12.24 3.45
CA ASN A 45 18.38 11.90 4.21
C ASN A 45 18.63 12.85 5.37
N GLU A 46 18.26 14.14 5.24
CA GLU A 46 18.23 15.11 6.34
C GLU A 46 17.23 14.69 7.41
N THR A 47 16.01 14.31 7.02
CA THR A 47 14.98 13.78 7.93
C THR A 47 15.46 12.53 8.68
N LEU A 48 16.23 11.68 8.02
CA LEU A 48 16.82 10.46 8.59
C LEU A 48 18.11 10.74 9.40
N GLY A 49 18.64 11.96 9.37
CA GLY A 49 19.88 12.33 10.06
C GLY A 49 21.15 11.67 9.49
N CYS A 50 21.20 11.38 8.18
CA CYS A 50 22.33 10.74 7.53
C CYS A 50 23.02 11.66 6.49
N THR A 51 24.27 11.35 6.12
CA THR A 51 25.11 12.20 5.26
C THR A 51 24.70 12.19 3.78
N GLY A 52 23.92 11.20 3.35
CA GLY A 52 23.56 10.95 1.95
C GLY A 52 24.72 10.45 1.07
N ASN A 53 25.91 10.22 1.63
CA ASN A 53 27.04 9.63 0.91
C ASN A 53 26.84 8.12 0.75
N PHE A 54 26.78 7.65 -0.49
CA PHE A 54 26.50 6.24 -0.79
C PHE A 54 27.49 5.27 -0.13
N THR A 55 28.79 5.55 -0.22
CA THR A 55 29.84 4.68 0.35
C THR A 55 29.72 4.57 1.87
N GLU A 56 29.43 5.67 2.56
CA GLU A 56 29.24 5.68 4.01
C GLU A 56 27.95 4.94 4.41
N MET A 57 26.84 5.20 3.72
CA MET A 57 25.56 4.53 3.98
C MET A 57 25.67 3.02 3.71
N LEU A 58 26.36 2.62 2.64
CA LEU A 58 26.60 1.22 2.30
C LEU A 58 27.45 0.53 3.36
N ALA A 59 28.52 1.18 3.85
CA ALA A 59 29.34 0.64 4.92
C ALA A 59 28.53 0.38 6.20
N GLN A 60 27.57 1.24 6.51
CA GLN A 60 26.76 1.21 7.72
C GLN A 60 25.47 0.37 7.64
N CYS A 61 25.02 -0.01 6.43
CA CYS A 61 23.83 -0.83 6.28
C CYS A 61 24.12 -2.33 6.38
N ASP A 62 23.10 -3.12 6.69
CA ASP A 62 23.13 -4.59 6.61
C ASP A 62 22.54 -5.08 5.28
N THR A 63 21.65 -4.30 4.68
CA THR A 63 20.90 -4.68 3.49
C THR A 63 20.60 -3.50 2.60
N VAL A 64 20.72 -3.72 1.29
CA VAL A 64 20.22 -2.79 0.28
C VAL A 64 18.86 -3.29 -0.20
N LEU A 65 17.84 -2.45 -0.07
CA LEU A 65 16.50 -2.70 -0.58
C LEU A 65 16.30 -1.98 -1.91
N LEU A 66 16.17 -2.76 -2.98
CA LEU A 66 15.86 -2.30 -4.32
C LEU A 66 14.34 -2.15 -4.47
N LEU A 67 13.89 -0.93 -4.71
CA LEU A 67 12.50 -0.51 -4.82
C LEU A 67 12.01 -0.52 -6.27
N ASP A 68 10.69 -0.39 -6.43
CA ASP A 68 10.09 -0.25 -7.74
C ASP A 68 10.49 1.07 -8.39
N ASP A 69 10.73 1.01 -9.70
CA ASP A 69 11.08 2.16 -10.50
C ASP A 69 9.83 2.97 -10.80
N TYR A 70 9.73 4.16 -10.21
CA TYR A 70 8.62 5.08 -10.40
C TYR A 70 8.84 6.07 -11.56
N ARG A 71 10.04 6.08 -12.17
CA ARG A 71 10.43 7.03 -13.24
C ARG A 71 10.67 6.40 -14.61
N ASN A 72 10.57 5.07 -14.73
CA ASN A 72 10.99 4.34 -15.93
C ASN A 72 12.47 4.62 -16.28
N SER A 73 13.33 4.53 -15.26
CA SER A 73 14.76 4.75 -15.30
C SER A 73 15.52 3.60 -15.98
N GLU A 74 16.78 3.83 -16.34
CA GLU A 74 17.64 2.77 -16.90
C GLU A 74 17.96 1.68 -15.86
N MET A 75 17.71 0.42 -16.23
CA MET A 75 17.92 -0.74 -15.35
C MET A 75 19.39 -1.00 -15.01
N LYS A 76 20.34 -0.47 -15.81
CA LYS A 76 21.79 -0.67 -15.58
C LYS A 76 22.19 -0.30 -14.14
N LYS A 77 21.69 0.82 -13.64
CA LYS A 77 22.08 1.31 -12.30
C LYS A 77 21.61 0.38 -11.17
N TYR A 78 20.47 -0.32 -11.35
CA TYR A 78 20.04 -1.33 -10.38
C TYR A 78 21.07 -2.45 -10.25
N TYR A 79 21.61 -2.94 -11.38
CA TYR A 79 22.66 -3.96 -11.36
C TYR A 79 23.96 -3.44 -10.75
N ASP A 80 24.35 -2.19 -11.06
CA ASP A 80 25.55 -1.58 -10.47
C ASP A 80 25.43 -1.53 -8.93
N VAL A 81 24.31 -1.00 -8.40
CA VAL A 81 24.05 -0.92 -6.94
C VAL A 81 23.97 -2.32 -6.32
N MET A 82 23.34 -3.27 -7.00
CA MET A 82 23.25 -4.66 -6.53
C MET A 82 24.64 -5.32 -6.44
N GLN A 83 25.50 -5.13 -7.44
CA GLN A 83 26.85 -5.66 -7.46
C GLN A 83 27.73 -5.03 -6.38
N GLU A 84 27.62 -3.71 -6.18
CA GLU A 84 28.33 -3.01 -5.10
C GLU A 84 27.89 -3.52 -3.72
N ALA A 85 26.59 -3.73 -3.51
CA ALA A 85 26.06 -4.29 -2.27
C ALA A 85 26.59 -5.70 -2.00
N LEU A 86 26.51 -6.59 -3.00
CA LEU A 86 26.99 -7.96 -2.90
C LEU A 86 28.51 -8.03 -2.69
N GLY A 87 29.27 -7.20 -3.42
CA GLY A 87 30.73 -7.09 -3.30
C GLY A 87 31.17 -6.59 -1.91
N ALA A 88 30.35 -5.76 -1.27
CA ALA A 88 30.53 -5.31 0.11
C ALA A 88 29.98 -6.30 1.17
N GLY A 89 29.53 -7.49 0.76
CA GLY A 89 28.99 -8.53 1.65
C GLY A 89 27.63 -8.17 2.27
N LYS A 90 26.88 -7.25 1.67
CA LYS A 90 25.54 -6.85 2.14
C LYS A 90 24.49 -7.78 1.55
N GLN A 91 23.39 -7.96 2.29
CA GLN A 91 22.24 -8.66 1.72
C GLN A 91 21.52 -7.74 0.73
N VAL A 92 20.90 -8.33 -0.29
CA VAL A 92 20.04 -7.61 -1.23
C VAL A 92 18.61 -8.08 -1.05
N MET A 93 17.71 -7.12 -0.91
CA MET A 93 16.27 -7.34 -0.90
C MET A 93 15.64 -6.54 -2.04
N ILE A 94 14.60 -7.06 -2.67
CA ILE A 94 14.01 -6.46 -3.88
C ILE A 94 12.48 -6.45 -3.75
N THR A 95 11.80 -5.36 -4.08
CA THR A 95 10.34 -5.34 -4.15
C THR A 95 9.82 -6.29 -5.24
N PRO A 96 8.63 -6.88 -5.07
CA PRO A 96 8.07 -7.82 -6.06
C PRO A 96 8.01 -7.24 -7.48
N GLY A 97 7.53 -6.00 -7.63
CA GLY A 97 7.43 -5.33 -8.94
C GLY A 97 8.78 -5.22 -9.65
N MET A 98 9.84 -4.84 -8.92
CA MET A 98 11.19 -4.75 -9.45
C MET A 98 11.81 -6.12 -9.74
N ALA A 99 11.53 -7.13 -8.91
CA ALA A 99 11.98 -8.50 -9.15
C ALA A 99 11.42 -9.09 -10.45
N HIS A 100 10.20 -8.70 -10.85
CA HIS A 100 9.62 -9.07 -12.14
C HIS A 100 10.23 -8.31 -13.34
N LYS A 101 10.75 -7.09 -13.12
CA LYS A 101 11.33 -6.24 -14.18
C LYS A 101 12.80 -6.57 -14.48
N LEU A 102 13.58 -6.99 -13.49
CA LEU A 102 15.01 -7.28 -13.64
C LEU A 102 15.27 -8.71 -14.13
N ASP A 103 16.30 -8.89 -14.95
CA ASP A 103 16.87 -10.21 -15.22
C ASP A 103 17.78 -10.61 -14.06
N LEU A 104 17.24 -11.41 -13.15
CA LEU A 104 17.92 -11.86 -11.94
C LEU A 104 18.52 -13.27 -12.08
N SER A 105 18.60 -13.82 -13.30
CA SER A 105 19.09 -15.18 -13.55
C SER A 105 20.51 -15.41 -13.03
N GLY A 106 21.40 -14.42 -13.16
CA GLY A 106 22.77 -14.44 -12.65
C GLY A 106 22.92 -14.25 -11.13
N TYR A 107 21.83 -13.90 -10.43
CA TYR A 107 21.85 -13.55 -9.00
C TYR A 107 21.04 -14.52 -8.14
N ARG A 108 20.68 -15.70 -8.66
CA ARG A 108 19.92 -16.72 -7.92
C ARG A 108 20.58 -17.04 -6.57
N GLY A 109 19.78 -17.00 -5.51
CA GLY A 109 20.24 -17.24 -4.13
C GLY A 109 21.01 -16.09 -3.49
N GLN A 110 21.19 -14.95 -4.19
CA GLN A 110 21.92 -13.78 -3.69
C GLN A 110 20.99 -12.61 -3.30
N TYR A 111 19.68 -12.76 -3.50
CA TYR A 111 18.68 -11.76 -3.13
C TYR A 111 17.45 -12.43 -2.51
N ALA A 112 16.68 -11.64 -1.77
CA ALA A 112 15.33 -12.00 -1.30
C ALA A 112 14.29 -11.03 -1.87
N VAL A 113 13.09 -11.52 -2.14
CA VAL A 113 11.96 -10.64 -2.49
C VAL A 113 11.30 -10.15 -1.19
N LEU A 114 11.07 -8.84 -1.08
CA LEU A 114 10.38 -8.24 0.06
C LEU A 114 8.94 -8.76 0.09
N SER A 115 8.68 -9.64 1.05
CA SER A 115 7.37 -10.24 1.29
C SER A 115 7.22 -10.54 2.77
N HIS A 116 5.99 -10.48 3.24
CA HIS A 116 5.61 -10.95 4.57
C HIS A 116 4.35 -11.77 4.40
N MET A 117 4.53 -13.08 4.34
CA MET A 117 3.47 -14.06 4.16
C MET A 117 3.30 -14.84 5.48
N PRO A 118 2.11 -15.37 5.78
CA PRO A 118 1.94 -16.26 6.91
C PRO A 118 2.87 -17.46 6.75
N GLU A 119 3.45 -17.92 7.86
CA GLU A 119 4.17 -19.19 7.87
C GLU A 119 3.21 -20.28 7.38
N GLU A 120 3.63 -21.10 6.42
CA GLU A 120 2.82 -22.23 5.98
C GLU A 120 2.57 -23.13 7.18
N SER A 121 1.36 -23.05 7.74
CA SER A 121 0.96 -23.91 8.83
C SER A 121 1.05 -25.35 8.36
N SER A 122 2.02 -26.09 8.90
CA SER A 122 2.24 -27.53 8.72
C SER A 122 1.06 -28.40 9.22
N ALA A 123 -0.08 -27.77 9.53
CA ALA A 123 -1.32 -28.41 9.97
C ALA A 123 -2.25 -28.84 8.81
N ASN A 124 -1.90 -28.61 7.54
CA ASN A 124 -2.70 -29.06 6.38
C ASN A 124 -2.00 -30.10 5.48
N THR A 125 -0.89 -30.68 5.90
CA THR A 125 -0.34 -31.90 5.30
C THR A 125 -1.02 -33.13 5.89
N GLY A 126 -2.31 -33.34 5.59
CA GLY A 126 -3.01 -34.52 6.12
C GLY A 126 -4.43 -34.78 5.64
N THR A 127 -5.13 -33.78 5.11
CA THR A 127 -6.45 -33.98 4.51
C THR A 127 -6.38 -33.73 3.02
N GLN A 128 -6.63 -34.79 2.26
CA GLN A 128 -6.87 -34.75 0.83
C GLN A 128 -7.64 -33.49 0.45
N VAL A 129 -7.09 -32.72 -0.49
CA VAL A 129 -7.77 -31.64 -1.21
C VAL A 129 -8.90 -32.29 -2.01
N GLY A 130 -9.98 -32.66 -1.33
CA GLY A 130 -11.29 -32.84 -1.91
C GLY A 130 -11.81 -31.44 -2.20
N SER A 131 -11.68 -31.02 -3.46
CA SER A 131 -12.71 -30.37 -4.31
C SER A 131 -13.74 -29.37 -3.76
N GLU A 132 -13.73 -28.95 -2.49
CA GLU A 132 -14.68 -27.97 -2.00
C GLU A 132 -14.15 -26.58 -2.27
N GLN A 133 -14.47 -26.07 -3.46
CA GLN A 133 -14.40 -24.67 -3.86
C GLN A 133 -15.40 -23.83 -3.03
N LYS A 134 -15.20 -23.80 -1.70
CA LYS A 134 -16.06 -23.09 -0.75
C LYS A 134 -15.29 -21.95 -0.11
N LYS A 135 -15.99 -20.84 0.06
CA LYS A 135 -15.58 -19.72 0.91
C LYS A 135 -15.80 -20.07 2.38
N HIS A 136 -14.89 -19.60 3.22
CA HIS A 136 -15.03 -19.55 4.67
C HIS A 136 -15.60 -18.20 5.11
N ILE A 137 -16.32 -18.21 6.23
CA ILE A 137 -16.78 -16.99 6.89
C ILE A 137 -15.57 -16.37 7.60
N ILE A 138 -15.42 -15.05 7.47
CA ILE A 138 -14.46 -14.26 8.24
C ILE A 138 -15.31 -13.53 9.27
N GLU A 139 -15.19 -13.91 10.54
CA GLU A 139 -16.00 -13.35 11.63
C GLU A 139 -15.54 -11.94 12.03
N SER A 140 -14.22 -11.70 12.03
CA SER A 140 -13.66 -10.40 12.33
C SER A 140 -14.10 -9.34 11.31
N PRO A 141 -14.50 -8.13 11.73
CA PRO A 141 -14.84 -7.06 10.80
C PRO A 141 -13.69 -6.72 9.85
N VAL A 142 -14.05 -6.21 8.67
CA VAL A 142 -13.12 -5.90 7.59
C VAL A 142 -13.28 -4.46 7.11
N ALA A 143 -12.18 -3.71 7.19
CA ALA A 143 -12.05 -2.40 6.60
C ALA A 143 -11.22 -2.44 5.30
N ALA A 144 -11.74 -1.92 4.20
CA ALA A 144 -11.00 -1.78 2.94
C ALA A 144 -10.43 -0.36 2.79
N VAL A 145 -9.19 -0.24 2.35
CA VAL A 145 -8.57 1.02 1.92
C VAL A 145 -8.30 0.92 0.43
N PHE A 146 -9.04 1.69 -0.36
CA PHE A 146 -9.04 1.60 -1.81
C PHE A 146 -9.06 3.01 -2.41
N GLY A 147 -9.02 3.16 -3.73
CA GLY A 147 -8.95 4.50 -4.30
C GLY A 147 -9.31 4.60 -5.77
N MET A 148 -9.32 5.83 -6.27
CA MET A 148 -9.61 6.13 -7.67
C MET A 148 -8.59 5.53 -8.64
N GLY A 149 -7.36 5.27 -8.19
CA GLY A 149 -6.28 4.72 -9.00
C GLY A 149 -4.99 4.53 -8.20
N LYS A 150 -3.87 4.41 -8.92
CA LYS A 150 -2.53 4.38 -8.34
C LYS A 150 -2.19 5.73 -7.70
N ASN A 151 -1.29 5.71 -6.72
CA ASN A 151 -0.75 6.93 -6.09
C ASN A 151 -1.79 7.86 -5.43
N CYS A 152 -2.99 7.37 -5.11
CA CYS A 152 -4.01 8.13 -4.37
C CYS A 152 -3.88 7.96 -2.84
N CYS A 153 -2.70 8.05 -2.22
CA CYS A 153 -2.51 7.98 -0.76
C CYS A 153 -3.10 6.76 0.02
N LYS A 154 -3.35 5.62 -0.65
CA LYS A 154 -3.87 4.41 0.00
C LYS A 154 -2.92 3.89 1.09
N PHE A 155 -1.63 3.81 0.78
CA PHE A 155 -0.61 3.30 1.71
C PHE A 155 -0.47 4.21 2.95
N GLU A 156 -0.46 5.53 2.73
CA GLU A 156 -0.48 6.54 3.80
C GLU A 156 -1.71 6.38 4.71
N ASN A 157 -2.90 6.18 4.14
CA ASN A 157 -4.10 5.91 4.92
C ASN A 157 -4.03 4.60 5.72
N GLN A 158 -3.46 3.53 5.16
CA GLN A 158 -3.28 2.27 5.91
C GLN A 158 -2.34 2.46 7.11
N ILE A 159 -1.24 3.21 6.94
CA ILE A 159 -0.31 3.51 8.06
C ILE A 159 -0.98 4.41 9.10
N LEU A 160 -1.77 5.40 8.69
CA LEU A 160 -2.54 6.25 9.61
C LEU A 160 -3.58 5.43 10.39
N LEU A 161 -4.32 4.53 9.72
CA LEU A 161 -5.24 3.60 10.36
C LEU A 161 -4.51 2.73 11.40
N LYS A 162 -3.39 2.11 11.01
CA LYS A 162 -2.55 1.33 11.92
C LYS A 162 -2.15 2.14 13.16
N SER A 163 -1.65 3.35 12.96
CA SER A 163 -1.21 4.24 14.05
C SER A 163 -2.33 4.63 15.01
N VAL A 164 -3.55 4.88 14.51
CA VAL A 164 -4.70 5.19 15.37
C VAL A 164 -5.15 3.95 16.13
N LEU A 165 -5.33 2.83 15.43
CA LEU A 165 -5.85 1.60 16.00
C LEU A 165 -4.90 0.97 17.04
N ASP A 166 -3.59 1.01 16.80
CA ASP A 166 -2.59 0.55 17.77
C ASP A 166 -2.65 1.35 19.07
N ARG A 167 -2.81 2.67 18.97
CA ARG A 167 -2.93 3.55 20.15
C ARG A 167 -4.22 3.32 20.92
N GLU A 168 -5.25 2.84 20.24
CA GLU A 168 -6.54 2.48 20.83
C GLU A 168 -6.57 1.03 21.34
N GLY A 169 -5.51 0.26 21.06
CA GLY A 169 -5.29 -1.07 21.62
C GLY A 169 -5.91 -2.22 20.82
N TYR A 170 -6.33 -1.99 19.57
CA TYR A 170 -6.90 -3.03 18.72
C TYR A 170 -5.83 -4.00 18.21
N ALA A 171 -6.14 -5.29 18.23
CA ALA A 171 -5.37 -6.34 17.58
C ALA A 171 -5.67 -6.37 16.07
N LEU A 172 -4.89 -5.61 15.31
CA LEU A 172 -5.06 -5.50 13.85
C LEU A 172 -4.27 -6.56 13.08
N VAL A 173 -4.93 -7.22 12.12
CA VAL A 173 -4.25 -7.85 10.97
C VAL A 173 -4.50 -6.99 9.74
N TRP A 174 -3.44 -6.62 9.03
CA TRP A 174 -3.56 -5.79 7.83
C TRP A 174 -2.76 -6.34 6.67
N VAL A 175 -3.37 -6.27 5.49
CA VAL A 175 -2.82 -6.73 4.23
C VAL A 175 -2.58 -5.51 3.35
N SER A 176 -1.36 -5.34 2.86
CA SER A 176 -0.96 -4.19 2.05
C SER A 176 -0.68 -4.59 0.61
N SER A 177 -1.27 -3.85 -0.33
CA SER A 177 -0.89 -3.93 -1.75
C SER A 177 0.44 -3.22 -2.03
N ASN A 178 0.92 -2.36 -1.12
CA ASN A 178 2.26 -1.80 -1.18
C ASN A 178 3.22 -2.71 -0.39
N PRO A 179 4.24 -3.31 -1.03
CA PRO A 179 5.15 -4.25 -0.36
C PRO A 179 5.94 -3.62 0.78
N LEU A 180 6.11 -2.29 0.80
CA LEU A 180 6.74 -1.57 1.91
C LEU A 180 5.96 -1.70 3.23
N GLY A 181 4.67 -2.05 3.18
CA GLY A 181 3.88 -2.38 4.35
C GLY A 181 4.48 -3.50 5.20
N ALA A 182 5.23 -4.43 4.58
CA ALA A 182 5.94 -5.49 5.30
C ALA A 182 6.94 -4.93 6.34
N LEU A 183 7.53 -3.75 6.07
CA LEU A 183 8.45 -3.09 7.00
C LEU A 183 7.73 -2.54 8.25
N PHE A 184 6.41 -2.39 8.18
CA PHE A 184 5.53 -2.02 9.28
C PHE A 184 4.76 -3.22 9.86
N GLY A 185 5.12 -4.45 9.46
CA GLY A 185 4.47 -5.69 9.90
C GLY A 185 3.18 -6.05 9.16
N ALA A 186 2.82 -5.37 8.06
CA ALA A 186 1.69 -5.79 7.24
C ALA A 186 1.98 -7.13 6.55
N TYR A 187 0.96 -7.95 6.32
CA TYR A 187 1.07 -9.02 5.34
C TYR A 187 1.09 -8.43 3.94
N THR A 188 1.92 -8.99 3.05
CA THR A 188 1.94 -8.58 1.65
C THR A 188 0.77 -9.20 0.88
N MET A 189 0.24 -8.46 -0.08
CA MET A 189 -0.78 -8.98 -0.99
C MET A 189 -0.29 -10.24 -1.71
N PRO A 190 -1.04 -11.35 -1.73
CA PRO A 190 -0.59 -12.59 -2.36
C PRO A 190 -0.41 -12.46 -3.89
N ASP A 191 0.70 -12.98 -4.41
CA ASP A 191 1.05 -12.85 -5.83
C ASP A 191 0.03 -13.48 -6.79
N PHE A 192 -0.70 -14.52 -6.35
CA PHE A 192 -1.74 -15.16 -7.17
C PHE A 192 -2.86 -14.17 -7.57
N LEU A 193 -3.04 -13.08 -6.83
CA LEU A 193 -4.04 -12.07 -7.19
C LEU A 193 -3.68 -11.39 -8.54
N PHE A 194 -2.38 -11.25 -8.80
CA PHE A 194 -1.85 -10.59 -10.00
C PHE A 194 -1.60 -11.55 -11.17
N ASP A 195 -1.82 -12.86 -10.98
CA ASP A 195 -1.64 -13.86 -12.03
C ASP A 195 -2.76 -13.76 -13.08
N GLY A 196 -2.39 -13.39 -14.31
CA GLY A 196 -3.30 -13.29 -15.45
C GLY A 196 -3.81 -14.63 -15.98
N HIS A 197 -3.25 -15.75 -15.53
CA HIS A 197 -3.68 -17.10 -15.90
C HIS A 197 -4.73 -17.68 -14.93
N LEU A 198 -4.91 -17.09 -13.76
CA LEU A 198 -5.92 -17.52 -12.81
C LEU A 198 -7.29 -16.90 -13.12
N ALA A 199 -8.30 -17.75 -13.16
CA ALA A 199 -9.68 -17.30 -13.31
C ALA A 199 -10.13 -16.47 -12.09
N PHE A 200 -11.05 -15.53 -12.32
CA PHE A 200 -11.62 -14.68 -11.28
C PHE A 200 -12.13 -15.48 -10.06
N GLU A 201 -12.92 -16.53 -10.29
CA GLU A 201 -13.46 -17.39 -9.23
C GLU A 201 -12.35 -18.02 -8.36
N GLU A 202 -11.29 -18.50 -8.99
CA GLU A 202 -10.15 -19.09 -8.28
C GLU A 202 -9.41 -18.04 -7.45
N LYS A 203 -9.25 -16.80 -7.96
CA LYS A 203 -8.66 -15.68 -7.18
C LYS A 203 -9.52 -15.37 -5.95
N VAL A 204 -10.84 -15.33 -6.09
CA VAL A 204 -11.80 -15.09 -4.99
C VAL A 204 -11.65 -16.14 -3.89
N ILE A 205 -11.63 -17.43 -4.26
CA ILE A 205 -11.56 -18.52 -3.29
C ILE A 205 -10.20 -18.56 -2.60
N ARG A 206 -9.10 -18.38 -3.34
CA ARG A 206 -7.76 -18.31 -2.76
C ARG A 206 -7.59 -17.13 -1.82
N PHE A 207 -8.10 -15.95 -2.18
CA PHE A 207 -8.01 -14.77 -1.32
C PHE A 207 -8.83 -14.92 -0.04
N ASN A 208 -10.04 -15.48 -0.13
CA ASN A 208 -10.84 -15.79 1.05
C ASN A 208 -10.11 -16.78 2.00
N ARG A 209 -9.49 -17.84 1.45
CA ARG A 209 -8.71 -18.80 2.25
C ARG A 209 -7.47 -18.18 2.89
N PHE A 210 -6.80 -17.29 2.18
CA PHE A 210 -5.67 -16.53 2.71
C PHE A 210 -6.09 -15.71 3.94
N LEU A 211 -7.18 -14.94 3.83
CA LEU A 211 -7.74 -14.19 4.97
C LEU A 211 -8.20 -15.11 6.11
N TYR A 212 -8.84 -16.22 5.79
CA TYR A 212 -9.29 -17.19 6.79
C TYR A 212 -8.13 -17.79 7.58
N GLY A 213 -7.03 -18.16 6.90
CA GLY A 213 -5.81 -18.64 7.58
C GLY A 213 -5.25 -17.61 8.55
N LEU A 214 -5.25 -16.32 8.16
CA LEU A 214 -4.85 -15.23 9.05
C LEU A 214 -5.82 -15.05 10.22
N SER A 215 -7.14 -15.16 9.98
CA SER A 215 -8.18 -15.05 11.00
C SER A 215 -8.05 -16.14 12.05
N VAL A 216 -7.84 -17.39 11.65
CA VAL A 216 -7.62 -18.52 12.57
C VAL A 216 -6.33 -18.34 13.37
N SER A 217 -5.27 -17.82 12.75
CA SER A 217 -3.95 -17.72 13.39
C SER A 217 -3.86 -16.54 14.38
N HIS A 218 -4.63 -15.47 14.17
CA HIS A 218 -4.48 -14.23 14.92
C HIS A 218 -5.73 -13.80 15.69
N ALA A 219 -6.92 -14.25 15.29
CA ALA A 219 -8.22 -13.78 15.80
C ALA A 219 -8.27 -12.24 15.96
N PRO A 220 -8.06 -11.46 14.88
CA PRO A 220 -7.94 -10.01 14.98
C PRO A 220 -9.27 -9.35 15.35
N ASP A 221 -9.19 -8.20 16.01
CA ASP A 221 -10.36 -7.34 16.25
C ASP A 221 -10.84 -6.70 14.94
N LEU A 222 -9.93 -6.48 13.98
CA LEU A 222 -10.21 -5.85 12.70
C LEU A 222 -9.20 -6.31 11.64
N PHE A 223 -9.70 -6.59 10.43
CA PHE A 223 -8.87 -6.65 9.24
C PHE A 223 -8.80 -5.29 8.54
N VAL A 224 -7.62 -4.88 8.08
CA VAL A 224 -7.47 -3.74 7.16
C VAL A 224 -6.83 -4.21 5.85
N ILE A 225 -7.55 -4.10 4.75
CA ILE A 225 -7.11 -4.57 3.43
C ILE A 225 -6.85 -3.39 2.50
N GLY A 226 -5.60 -3.22 2.08
CA GLY A 226 -5.20 -2.29 1.03
C GLY A 226 -5.50 -2.88 -0.34
N VAL A 227 -6.43 -2.27 -1.06
CA VAL A 227 -6.87 -2.73 -2.38
C VAL A 227 -5.92 -2.20 -3.46
N PRO A 228 -5.32 -3.07 -4.30
CA PRO A 228 -4.46 -2.65 -5.41
C PRO A 228 -5.22 -1.80 -6.45
N GLU A 229 -4.48 -1.03 -7.25
CA GLU A 229 -5.02 -0.30 -8.41
C GLU A 229 -6.17 0.68 -8.09
N GLY A 230 -7.18 0.76 -8.95
CA GLY A 230 -8.30 1.69 -8.86
C GLY A 230 -9.65 1.06 -9.15
N ILE A 231 -10.71 1.85 -8.96
CA ILE A 231 -12.11 1.42 -9.08
C ILE A 231 -12.75 1.60 -10.45
N SER A 232 -12.10 2.34 -11.35
CA SER A 232 -12.65 2.62 -12.66
C SER A 232 -11.54 2.86 -13.66
N GLU A 233 -11.84 2.59 -14.93
CA GLU A 233 -10.97 3.04 -16.02
C GLU A 233 -10.81 4.55 -15.94
N PHE A 234 -9.56 4.99 -16.07
CA PHE A 234 -9.21 6.40 -15.98
C PHE A 234 -8.94 6.98 -17.37
N SER A 235 -8.30 6.21 -18.25
CA SER A 235 -8.03 6.58 -19.63
C SER A 235 -7.99 5.36 -20.54
N VAL A 236 -7.85 5.59 -21.84
CA VAL A 236 -7.62 4.51 -22.83
C VAL A 236 -6.30 3.77 -22.66
N HIS A 237 -5.47 4.08 -21.66
CA HIS A 237 -4.22 3.35 -21.36
C HIS A 237 -4.08 2.97 -19.88
N GLU A 238 -4.93 3.50 -19.01
CA GLU A 238 -4.97 3.14 -17.59
C GLU A 238 -6.40 2.71 -17.24
N TYR A 239 -6.62 1.41 -17.37
CA TYR A 239 -7.92 0.80 -17.14
C TYR A 239 -8.09 0.34 -15.69
N ASN A 240 -7.06 0.49 -14.84
CA ASN A 240 -7.04 -0.02 -13.45
C ASN A 240 -7.47 -1.48 -13.37
N HIS A 241 -6.97 -2.30 -14.31
CA HIS A 241 -7.34 -3.72 -14.45
C HIS A 241 -8.87 -3.96 -14.46
N PHE A 242 -9.64 -3.03 -15.04
CA PHE A 242 -11.10 -3.08 -15.11
C PHE A 242 -11.79 -3.22 -13.73
N ALA A 243 -11.11 -2.76 -12.67
CA ALA A 243 -11.51 -2.93 -11.29
C ALA A 243 -11.63 -4.41 -10.86
N GLU A 244 -10.82 -5.31 -11.44
CA GLU A 244 -10.79 -6.74 -11.06
C GLU A 244 -10.45 -6.91 -9.57
N TYR A 245 -9.43 -6.22 -9.05
CA TYR A 245 -8.97 -6.41 -7.67
C TYR A 245 -10.00 -6.03 -6.60
N PRO A 246 -10.65 -4.85 -6.63
CA PRO A 246 -11.75 -4.57 -5.71
C PRO A 246 -12.91 -5.57 -5.87
N LEU A 247 -13.21 -6.05 -7.08
CA LEU A 247 -14.24 -7.08 -7.29
C LEU A 247 -13.87 -8.42 -6.66
N VAL A 248 -12.63 -8.88 -6.83
CA VAL A 248 -12.14 -10.13 -6.23
C VAL A 248 -12.23 -10.03 -4.71
N ILE A 249 -11.72 -8.94 -4.13
CA ILE A 249 -11.68 -8.74 -2.67
C ILE A 249 -13.11 -8.66 -2.10
N GLY A 250 -13.99 -7.85 -2.69
CA GLY A 250 -15.39 -7.75 -2.25
C GLY A 250 -16.21 -9.02 -2.46
N SER A 251 -15.83 -9.85 -3.44
CA SER A 251 -16.43 -11.18 -3.62
C SER A 251 -15.86 -12.20 -2.64
N ALA A 252 -14.66 -12.00 -2.12
CA ALA A 252 -13.97 -12.92 -1.21
C ALA A 252 -14.38 -12.71 0.25
N VAL A 253 -14.68 -11.49 0.67
CA VAL A 253 -15.02 -11.17 2.07
C VAL A 253 -16.03 -10.02 2.13
N SER A 254 -16.91 -10.07 3.14
CA SER A 254 -17.81 -8.95 3.44
C SER A 254 -17.00 -7.79 3.99
N VAL A 255 -17.12 -6.61 3.38
CA VAL A 255 -16.44 -5.39 3.84
C VAL A 255 -17.43 -4.54 4.63
N ASP A 256 -17.15 -4.35 5.91
CA ASP A 256 -18.00 -3.61 6.85
C ASP A 256 -17.78 -2.10 6.74
N SER A 257 -16.54 -1.71 6.42
CA SER A 257 -16.17 -0.32 6.25
C SER A 257 -15.16 -0.09 5.15
N ALA A 258 -15.22 1.06 4.48
CA ALA A 258 -14.27 1.40 3.44
C ALA A 258 -13.84 2.87 3.47
N VAL A 259 -12.54 3.06 3.24
CA VAL A 259 -11.89 4.36 3.03
C VAL A 259 -11.63 4.52 1.53
N LEU A 260 -12.30 5.49 0.91
CA LEU A 260 -12.06 5.86 -0.47
C LEU A 260 -10.98 6.95 -0.54
N CYS A 261 -9.83 6.62 -1.11
CA CYS A 261 -8.77 7.58 -1.34
C CYS A 261 -8.84 8.18 -2.75
N THR A 262 -8.83 9.52 -2.84
CA THR A 262 -8.93 10.26 -4.10
C THR A 262 -7.58 10.87 -4.47
N TYR A 263 -7.48 11.34 -5.72
CA TYR A 263 -6.46 12.33 -6.09
C TYR A 263 -6.75 13.68 -5.42
N PHE A 264 -5.81 14.61 -5.52
CA PHE A 264 -6.01 15.98 -5.06
C PHE A 264 -7.18 16.62 -5.80
N MET A 265 -8.17 17.06 -5.02
CA MET A 265 -9.33 17.79 -5.50
C MET A 265 -9.34 19.14 -4.80
N PRO A 266 -9.09 20.27 -5.50
CA PRO A 266 -9.08 21.60 -4.88
C PRO A 266 -10.38 21.90 -4.13
N LYS A 267 -11.50 21.35 -4.60
CA LYS A 267 -12.80 21.41 -3.96
C LYS A 267 -13.52 20.08 -4.17
N LEU A 268 -14.11 19.55 -3.10
CA LEU A 268 -14.88 18.31 -3.18
C LEU A 268 -16.23 18.54 -3.86
N ASP A 269 -16.50 17.77 -4.91
CA ASP A 269 -17.84 17.63 -5.48
C ASP A 269 -18.66 16.65 -4.62
N MET A 270 -19.49 17.18 -3.73
CA MET A 270 -20.26 16.36 -2.80
C MET A 270 -21.26 15.44 -3.50
N ALA A 271 -21.85 15.86 -4.62
CA ALA A 271 -22.77 15.02 -5.39
C ALA A 271 -22.02 13.89 -6.10
N GLY A 272 -20.89 14.21 -6.73
CA GLY A 272 -19.99 13.23 -7.34
C GLY A 272 -19.45 12.22 -6.32
N MET A 273 -19.05 12.67 -5.13
CA MET A 273 -18.56 11.80 -4.05
C MET A 273 -19.67 10.87 -3.53
N ALA A 274 -20.91 11.36 -3.40
CA ALA A 274 -22.04 10.51 -3.00
C ALA A 274 -22.36 9.45 -4.07
N GLY A 275 -22.33 9.83 -5.36
CA GLY A 275 -22.47 8.91 -6.49
C GLY A 275 -21.35 7.86 -6.53
N MET A 276 -20.11 8.27 -6.27
CA MET A 276 -18.96 7.37 -6.19
C MET A 276 -19.10 6.37 -5.04
N ALA A 277 -19.50 6.84 -3.85
CA ALA A 277 -19.73 5.98 -2.69
C ALA A 277 -20.83 4.93 -2.98
N LEU A 278 -21.92 5.35 -3.63
CA LEU A 278 -22.99 4.44 -4.07
C LEU A 278 -22.47 3.40 -5.05
N HIS A 279 -21.73 3.84 -6.08
CA HIS A 279 -21.13 2.95 -7.08
C HIS A 279 -20.23 1.89 -6.42
N CYS A 280 -19.38 2.30 -5.47
CA CYS A 280 -18.47 1.39 -4.79
C CYS A 280 -19.21 0.35 -3.95
N ARG A 281 -20.30 0.76 -3.27
CA ARG A 281 -21.15 -0.15 -2.51
C ARG A 281 -21.86 -1.15 -3.41
N GLU A 282 -22.46 -0.69 -4.50
CA GLU A 282 -23.24 -1.56 -5.40
C GLU A 282 -22.36 -2.50 -6.23
N ARG A 283 -21.19 -2.03 -6.66
CA ARG A 283 -20.31 -2.81 -7.54
C ARG A 283 -19.39 -3.75 -6.77
N PHE A 284 -18.83 -3.30 -5.65
CA PHE A 284 -17.79 -4.05 -4.92
C PHE A 284 -18.24 -4.51 -3.54
N GLY A 285 -19.43 -4.10 -3.06
CA GLY A 285 -19.83 -4.32 -1.67
C GLY A 285 -19.01 -3.49 -0.67
N PHE A 286 -18.41 -2.38 -1.10
CA PHE A 286 -17.59 -1.51 -0.24
C PHE A 286 -18.42 -0.32 0.24
N PRO A 287 -18.97 -0.34 1.47
CA PRO A 287 -19.65 0.83 2.03
C PRO A 287 -18.62 1.90 2.32
N VAL A 288 -18.68 3.07 1.67
CA VAL A 288 -17.71 4.14 1.91
C VAL A 288 -18.16 4.99 3.09
N GLN A 289 -17.49 4.88 4.24
CA GLN A 289 -17.75 5.72 5.42
C GLN A 289 -16.78 6.89 5.53
N MET A 290 -15.64 6.84 4.84
CA MET A 290 -14.59 7.84 4.90
C MET A 290 -14.03 8.10 3.50
N ALA A 291 -13.73 9.37 3.22
CA ALA A 291 -13.01 9.76 2.00
C ALA A 291 -11.72 10.51 2.38
N SER A 292 -10.60 10.11 1.79
CA SER A 292 -9.31 10.74 1.99
C SER A 292 -8.85 11.43 0.72
N VAL A 293 -8.69 12.75 0.75
CA VAL A 293 -8.14 13.52 -0.38
C VAL A 293 -6.62 13.39 -0.37
N GLY A 294 -6.07 12.83 -1.45
CA GLY A 294 -4.63 12.59 -1.57
C GLY A 294 -3.82 13.81 -1.97
N ARG A 295 -2.49 13.68 -1.84
CA ARG A 295 -1.50 14.70 -2.21
C ARG A 295 -1.10 14.65 -3.69
N THR A 296 -1.67 13.72 -4.45
CA THR A 296 -1.26 13.44 -5.83
C THR A 296 -2.30 13.95 -6.80
N ALA A 297 -1.87 14.73 -7.80
CA ALA A 297 -2.64 14.98 -9.01
C ALA A 297 -2.06 14.15 -10.16
N PHE A 298 -2.76 14.10 -11.29
CA PHE A 298 -2.23 13.47 -12.49
C PHE A 298 -2.44 14.40 -13.69
N VAL A 299 -1.61 14.22 -14.71
CA VAL A 299 -1.75 14.88 -16.02
C VAL A 299 -1.57 13.85 -17.11
N GLN A 300 -2.38 13.95 -18.16
CA GLN A 300 -2.22 13.14 -19.35
C GLN A 300 -1.23 13.83 -20.29
N GLN A 301 -0.13 13.16 -20.61
CA GLN A 301 0.84 13.71 -21.55
C GLN A 301 0.30 13.61 -22.99
N SER A 302 0.48 14.68 -23.77
CA SER A 302 -0.13 14.84 -25.09
C SER A 302 0.43 13.91 -26.17
N GLU A 303 1.69 13.49 -26.05
CA GLU A 303 2.39 12.73 -27.10
C GLU A 303 2.17 11.22 -26.95
N ASP A 304 2.40 10.67 -25.76
CA ASP A 304 2.32 9.21 -25.51
C ASP A 304 1.03 8.77 -24.81
N LYS A 305 0.15 9.73 -24.44
CA LYS A 305 -1.07 9.50 -23.65
C LYS A 305 -0.84 8.78 -22.32
N GLN A 306 0.40 8.73 -21.85
CA GLN A 306 0.76 8.20 -20.53
C GLN A 306 0.35 9.19 -19.44
N ILE A 307 0.02 8.64 -18.27
CA ILE A 307 -0.35 9.41 -17.09
C ILE A 307 0.91 9.71 -16.30
N ALA A 308 1.19 10.99 -16.09
CA ALA A 308 2.23 11.43 -15.16
C ALA A 308 1.58 11.87 -13.84
N TYR A 309 2.12 11.38 -12.73
CA TYR A 309 1.67 11.73 -11.39
C TYR A 309 2.48 12.92 -10.85
N LEU A 310 1.77 13.90 -10.28
CA LEU A 310 2.33 15.08 -9.64
C LEU A 310 2.15 14.96 -8.12
N TYR A 311 3.26 14.87 -7.40
CA TYR A 311 3.27 14.81 -5.94
C TYR A 311 3.32 16.24 -5.39
N LEU A 312 2.21 16.71 -4.82
CA LEU A 312 2.03 18.09 -4.40
C LEU A 312 2.53 18.29 -2.97
N LYS A 313 3.33 19.35 -2.76
CA LYS A 313 3.79 19.74 -1.42
C LYS A 313 2.62 20.23 -0.56
N GLU A 314 2.73 20.03 0.75
CA GLU A 314 1.69 20.43 1.70
C GLU A 314 1.32 21.92 1.63
N GLU A 315 2.30 22.81 1.40
CA GLU A 315 2.06 24.25 1.21
C GLU A 315 1.09 24.50 0.04
N TYR A 316 1.22 23.75 -1.06
CA TYR A 316 0.33 23.84 -2.20
C TYR A 316 -1.07 23.35 -1.83
N LEU A 317 -1.15 22.20 -1.16
CA LEU A 317 -2.43 21.60 -0.73
C LEU A 317 -3.21 22.57 0.17
N ARG A 318 -2.56 23.13 1.20
CA ARG A 318 -3.19 24.08 2.14
C ARG A 318 -3.65 25.37 1.45
N LYS A 319 -2.91 25.84 0.45
CA LYS A 319 -3.24 27.06 -0.29
C LYS A 319 -4.42 26.86 -1.24
N HIS A 320 -4.55 25.66 -1.82
CA HIS A 320 -5.47 25.40 -2.92
C HIS A 320 -6.66 24.49 -2.56
N TYR A 321 -6.69 23.92 -1.36
CA TYR A 321 -7.83 23.14 -0.88
C TYR A 321 -8.88 24.03 -0.21
N GLU A 322 -10.07 24.05 -0.78
CA GLU A 322 -11.25 24.75 -0.27
C GLU A 322 -12.16 23.76 0.45
N THR A 323 -12.34 23.95 1.76
CA THR A 323 -13.30 23.15 2.53
C THR A 323 -14.72 23.61 2.23
N CYS A 324 -15.61 22.69 1.85
CA CYS A 324 -17.02 22.99 1.65
C CYS A 324 -17.73 23.11 3.02
N PRO A 325 -18.65 24.08 3.23
CA PRO A 325 -19.37 24.23 4.50
C PRO A 325 -20.12 22.96 4.94
N ASP A 326 -20.66 22.20 3.98
CA ASP A 326 -21.41 20.95 4.23
C ASP A 326 -20.55 19.69 4.09
N GLN A 327 -19.21 19.82 4.10
CA GLN A 327 -18.31 18.68 4.01
C GLN A 327 -18.42 17.81 5.28
N PRO A 328 -18.72 16.50 5.16
CA PRO A 328 -18.74 15.60 6.31
C PRO A 328 -17.38 15.54 7.00
N ASP A 329 -17.35 15.46 8.33
CA ASP A 329 -16.07 15.36 9.09
C ASP A 329 -15.26 14.10 8.77
N VAL A 330 -15.90 13.10 8.16
CA VAL A 330 -15.26 11.87 7.67
C VAL A 330 -14.56 12.04 6.32
N TYR A 331 -14.66 13.23 5.72
CA TYR A 331 -13.95 13.60 4.50
C TYR A 331 -12.83 14.55 4.88
N ALA A 332 -11.58 14.17 4.62
CA ALA A 332 -10.43 14.98 5.01
C ALA A 332 -9.28 14.84 4.00
N GLY A 333 -8.47 15.87 3.86
CA GLY A 333 -7.17 15.76 3.22
C GLY A 333 -6.24 14.90 4.07
N VAL A 334 -5.43 14.05 3.43
CA VAL A 334 -4.48 13.20 4.16
C VAL A 334 -3.44 14.01 4.94
N TRP A 335 -3.18 15.25 4.53
CA TRP A 335 -2.33 16.23 5.25
C TRP A 335 -3.03 16.90 6.45
N GLU A 336 -4.35 16.78 6.60
CA GLU A 336 -5.11 17.29 7.73
C GLU A 336 -5.04 16.30 8.92
N THR A 337 -3.84 16.09 9.47
CA THR A 337 -3.53 15.00 10.43
C THR A 337 -4.56 14.82 11.57
N GLU A 338 -4.99 15.89 12.23
CA GLU A 338 -5.98 15.78 13.32
C GLU A 338 -7.36 15.36 12.81
N LYS A 339 -7.77 15.91 11.66
CA LYS A 339 -9.08 15.65 11.05
C LYS A 339 -9.15 14.25 10.47
N ILE A 340 -8.09 13.77 9.79
CA ILE A 340 -8.03 12.40 9.27
C ILE A 340 -8.03 11.38 10.42
N GLN A 341 -7.32 11.65 11.52
CA GLN A 341 -7.36 10.78 12.71
C GLN A 341 -8.76 10.78 13.36
N ALA A 342 -9.43 11.93 13.46
CA ALA A 342 -10.80 12.01 13.95
C ALA A 342 -11.79 11.26 13.03
N ALA A 343 -11.62 11.37 11.71
CA ALA A 343 -12.40 10.63 10.72
C ALA A 343 -12.22 9.11 10.86
N ILE A 344 -10.99 8.64 11.09
CA ILE A 344 -10.68 7.24 11.37
C ILE A 344 -11.42 6.78 12.62
N ARG A 345 -11.29 7.47 13.75
CA ARG A 345 -11.99 7.10 15.00
C ARG A 345 -13.50 7.02 14.83
N LYS A 346 -14.09 8.00 14.12
CA LYS A 346 -15.53 8.02 13.84
C LYS A 346 -15.97 6.86 12.95
N THR A 347 -15.09 6.41 12.06
CA THR A 347 -15.34 5.24 11.20
C THR A 347 -15.22 3.93 11.98
N VAL A 348 -14.18 3.78 12.79
CA VAL A 348 -13.95 2.60 13.63
C VAL A 348 -15.03 2.44 14.69
N GLY A 349 -15.40 3.52 15.39
CA GLY A 349 -16.48 3.47 16.39
C GLY A 349 -17.86 3.10 15.83
N ARG A 350 -18.07 3.17 14.51
CA ARG A 350 -19.29 2.63 13.87
C ARG A 350 -19.25 1.11 13.73
N LEU A 351 -18.07 0.52 13.61
CA LEU A 351 -17.90 -0.94 13.58
C LEU A 351 -18.24 -1.53 14.95
N GLU A 352 -17.82 -0.87 16.04
CA GLU A 352 -18.14 -1.29 17.41
C GLU A 352 -19.64 -1.29 17.74
N GLY A 353 -20.40 -0.39 17.11
CA GLY A 353 -21.83 -0.21 17.35
C GLY A 353 -22.75 -1.05 16.45
N ASN A 354 -22.18 -1.82 15.53
CA ASN A 354 -22.94 -2.64 14.59
C ASN A 354 -22.90 -4.13 15.01
N PRO A 355 -23.95 -4.67 15.64
CA PRO A 355 -23.99 -6.08 16.04
C PRO A 355 -24.01 -7.06 14.85
N ASP A 356 -24.23 -6.58 13.63
CA ASP A 356 -24.09 -7.38 12.40
C ASP A 356 -22.67 -7.33 11.81
N ALA A 357 -21.73 -6.57 12.43
CA ALA A 357 -20.32 -6.46 12.02
C ALA A 357 -19.33 -6.96 13.11
N ILE A 358 -19.80 -7.60 14.18
CA ILE A 358 -18.99 -8.17 15.28
C ILE A 358 -19.41 -9.62 15.53
#